data_AF-A0A1G2LVP2-F1
#
_entry.id   AF-A0A1G2LVP2-F1
#
_cell.length_a   1.000
_cell.length_b   1.000
_cell.length_c   1.000
_cell.angle_alpha   90.00
_cell.angle_beta   90.00
_cell.angle_gamma   90.00
#
_symmetry.space_group_name_H-M   'P 1'
#
loop_
_entity.id
_entity.type
_entity.pdbx_description
1 polymer ?
#
loop_
_entity_poly.entity_id
_entity_poly.type
_entity_poly.pdbx_seq_one_letter_code
_entity_poly.pdbx_strand_id
1 'polypeptide(L)' 'MTTITIPKKLINGDNFILVEKEDFERLNKENTELRLAVKAILAGEIALRNGKTRSFKQFLKSRHG' A
#
# COMPACT_ATOMS: atom_id res chain seq x y z
N MET A 1 23.73 16.13 -26.69
CA MET A 1 23.88 15.17 -25.58
C MET A 1 23.35 15.86 -24.33
N THR A 2 22.33 15.31 -23.68
CA THR A 2 21.65 15.98 -22.57
C THR A 2 22.20 15.42 -21.25
N THR A 3 22.91 16.24 -20.49
CA THR A 3 23.46 15.85 -19.19
C THR A 3 22.46 16.21 -18.10
N ILE A 4 22.06 15.22 -17.29
CA ILE A 4 21.23 15.42 -16.12
C ILE A 4 22.13 15.33 -14.88
N THR A 5 22.21 16.41 -14.11
CA THR A 5 22.99 16.46 -12.87
C THR A 5 22.06 16.31 -11.68
N ILE A 6 22.28 15.29 -10.85
CA ILE A 6 21.50 15.04 -9.64
C ILE A 6 22.32 15.51 -8.42
N PRO A 7 21.84 16.47 -7.62
CA PRO A 7 22.54 16.91 -6.42
C PRO A 7 22.71 15.78 -5.40
N LYS A 8 23.93 15.59 -4.86
CA LYS A 8 24.24 14.56 -3.85
C LYS A 8 23.34 14.61 -2.60
N LYS A 9 22.83 15.78 -2.24
CA LYS A 9 21.91 15.95 -1.10
C LYS A 9 20.54 15.27 -1.30
N LEU A 10 20.17 14.92 -2.54
CA LEU A 10 18.91 14.25 -2.86
C LEU A 10 19.02 12.72 -2.79
N ILE A 11 20.22 12.19 -2.60
CA ILE A 11 20.50 10.76 -2.53
C ILE A 11 21.03 10.41 -1.13
N ASN A 12 20.57 9.27 -0.58
CA ASN A 12 21.08 8.76 0.69
C ASN A 12 22.30 7.88 0.41
N GLY A 13 23.49 8.49 0.46
CA GLY A 13 24.74 7.82 0.11
C GLY A 13 24.98 7.80 -1.41
N ASP A 14 25.65 6.77 -1.90
CA ASP A 14 26.07 6.67 -3.32
C ASP A 14 25.13 5.82 -4.19
N ASN A 15 24.06 5.27 -3.62
CA ASN A 15 23.14 4.39 -4.34
C ASN A 15 21.92 5.16 -4.83
N PHE A 16 21.72 5.17 -6.15
CA PHE A 16 20.55 5.77 -6.80
C PHE A 16 20.07 4.89 -7.95
N ILE A 17 18.76 4.85 -8.16
CA ILE A 17 18.12 4.17 -9.27
C ILE A 17 17.28 5.20 -10.03
N LEU A 18 17.56 5.35 -11.33
CA LEU A 18 16.71 6.13 -12.21
C LEU A 18 15.68 5.21 -12.83
N VAL A 19 14.41 5.58 -12.74
CA VAL A 19 13.30 4.86 -13.35
C VAL A 19 12.39 5.86 -14.05
N GLU A 20 11.61 5.38 -15.01
CA GLU A 20 10.55 6.17 -15.62
C GLU A 20 9.49 6.51 -14.56
N LYS A 21 8.92 7.72 -14.71
CA LYS A 21 7.94 8.22 -13.75
C LYS A 21 6.72 7.31 -13.70
N GLU A 22 6.21 6.89 -14.85
CA GLU A 22 5.02 6.02 -14.95
C GLU A 22 5.24 4.68 -14.24
N ASP A 23 6.43 4.09 -14.39
CA ASP A 23 6.76 2.82 -13.74
C ASP A 23 6.85 2.97 -12.22
N PHE A 24 7.46 4.04 -11.73
CA PHE A 24 7.49 4.34 -10.30
C PHE A 24 6.08 4.52 -9.73
N GLU A 25 5.25 5.32 -10.40
CA GLU A 25 3.88 5.58 -9.95
C GLU A 25 3.03 4.31 -9.93
N ARG A 26 3.15 3.46 -10.96
CA ARG A 26 2.47 2.15 -11.02
C ARG A 26 2.90 1.27 -9.85
N LEU A 27 4.20 1.07 -9.64
CA LEU A 27 4.72 0.24 -8.55
C LEU A 27 4.32 0.78 -7.17
N ASN A 28 4.38 2.09 -6.98
CA ASN A 28 4.01 2.72 -5.72
C ASN A 28 2.52 2.54 -5.40
N LYS A 29 1.66 2.65 -6.42
CA LYS A 29 0.22 2.38 -6.28
C LYS A 29 -0.04 0.93 -5.89
N GLU A 30 0.52 -0.02 -6.63
CA GLU A 30 0.37 -1.46 -6.35
C GLU A 30 0.84 -1.82 -4.94
N ASN A 31 1.99 -1.29 -4.51
CA ASN A 31 2.51 -1.51 -3.16
C ASN A 31 1.58 -0.92 -2.09
N THR A 32 0.99 0.24 -2.34
CA THR A 32 0.02 0.86 -1.43
C THR A 32 -1.23 -0.02 -1.28
N GLU A 33 -1.76 -0.51 -2.40
CA GLU A 33 -2.94 -1.40 -2.41
C GLU A 33 -2.65 -2.72 -1.70
N LEU A 34 -1.48 -3.33 -1.94
CA LEU A 34 -1.06 -4.56 -1.26
C LEU A 34 -0.93 -4.37 0.25
N ARG A 35 -0.34 -3.25 0.71
CA ARG A 35 -0.24 -2.93 2.15
C ARG A 35 -1.62 -2.82 2.81
N LEU A 36 -2.58 -2.20 2.14
CA LEU A 36 -3.95 -2.09 2.62
C LEU A 36 -4.63 -3.47 2.69
N ALA A 37 -4.45 -4.30 1.65
CA ALA A 37 -4.98 -5.65 1.60
C ALA A 37 -4.42 -6.51 2.74
N VAL A 38 -3.10 -6.52 2.94
CA VAL A 38 -2.43 -7.24 4.04
C VAL A 38 -2.96 -6.79 5.39
N LYS A 39 -3.10 -5.48 5.60
CA LYS A 39 -3.64 -4.94 6.86
C LYS A 39 -5.09 -5.41 7.11
N ALA A 40 -5.92 -5.42 6.07
CA ALA A 40 -7.30 -5.89 6.17
C ALA A 40 -7.38 -7.40 6.47
N ILE A 41 -6.53 -8.20 5.83
CA ILE A 41 -6.43 -9.64 6.07
C ILE A 41 -6.02 -9.92 7.52
N LEU A 42 -4.95 -9.29 8.00
CA LEU A 42 -4.47 -9.45 9.38
C LEU A 42 -5.53 -9.04 10.40
N ALA A 43 -6.20 -7.91 10.18
CA ALA A 43 -7.29 -7.48 11.05
C ALA A 43 -8.45 -8.48 11.05
N GLY A 44 -8.80 -9.02 9.88
CA GLY A 44 -9.80 -10.07 9.74
C GLY A 44 -9.41 -11.35 10.47
N GLU A 45 -8.17 -11.81 10.33
CA GLU A 45 -7.66 -13.00 11.00
C GLU A 45 -7.72 -12.85 12.53
N ILE A 46 -7.26 -11.72 13.06
CA ILE A 46 -7.33 -11.43 14.51
C ILE A 46 -8.79 -11.40 14.98
N ALA A 47 -9.70 -10.82 14.21
CA ALA A 47 -11.12 -10.80 14.56
C ALA A 47 -11.71 -12.22 14.60
N LEU A 48 -11.39 -13.05 13.61
CA LEU A 48 -11.83 -14.45 13.54
C LEU A 48 -11.30 -15.27 14.72
N ARG A 49 -10.00 -15.15 15.04
CA ARG A 49 -9.39 -15.85 16.19
C ARG A 49 -10.06 -15.47 17.52
N ASN A 50 -10.52 -14.23 17.65
CA ASN A 50 -11.22 -13.74 18.83
C ASN A 50 -12.75 -14.00 18.81
N GLY A 51 -13.26 -14.78 17.85
CA GLY A 51 -14.69 -15.06 17.70
C GLY A 51 -15.53 -13.85 17.28
N LYS A 52 -14.90 -12.74 16.88
CA LYS A 52 -15.57 -11.51 16.43
C LYS A 52 -16.01 -11.66 14.98
N THR A 53 -17.04 -12.46 14.76
CA THR A 53 -17.73 -12.58 13.48
C THR A 53 -19.03 -11.77 13.49
N ARG A 54 -19.48 -11.36 12.31
CA ARG A 54 -20.83 -10.82 12.10
C ARG A 54 -21.48 -11.58 10.97
N SER A 55 -22.77 -11.87 11.09
CA SER A 55 -23.51 -12.45 9.98
C SER A 55 -23.61 -11.44 8.83
N PHE A 56 -23.79 -11.94 7.60
CA PHE A 56 -23.98 -11.08 6.43
C PHE A 56 -25.14 -10.09 6.62
N LYS A 57 -26.23 -10.52 7.26
CA LYS A 57 -27.38 -9.68 7.61
C LYS A 57 -27.01 -8.54 8.57
N GLN A 58 -26.18 -8.81 9.58
CA GLN A 58 -25.68 -7.79 10.52
C GLN A 58 -24.74 -6.79 9.83
N PHE A 59 -23.90 -7.27 8.90
CA PHE A 59 -23.03 -6.40 8.11
C PHE A 59 -23.82 -5.39 7.28
N LEU A 60 -24.82 -5.86 6.52
CA LEU A 60 -25.63 -5.01 5.66
C LEU A 60 -26.38 -3.94 6.46
N LYS A 61 -26.92 -4.29 7.62
CA LYS A 61 -27.61 -3.35 8.52
C LYS A 61 -26.67 -2.23 9.02
N SER A 62 -25.39 -2.53 9.24
CA SER A 62 -24.39 -1.53 9.70
C SER A 62 -23.88 -0.57 8.62
N ARG A 63 -24.20 -0.79 7.34
CA ARG A 63 -23.80 0.09 6.22
C ARG A 63 -24.91 1.02 5.74
N HIS A 64 -26.16 0.78 6.14
CA HIS A 64 -27.36 1.50 5.69
C HIS A 64 -28.19 2.08 6.84
N GLY A 65 -27.60 2.22 8.03
CA GLY A 65 -28.22 2.81 9.22
C GLY A 65 -27.45 4.03 9.69
#